data_AF-A0A540R6D6-F1
#
_entry.id   AF-A0A540R6D6-F1
#
_cell.length_a   1.000
_cell.length_b   1.000
_cell.length_c   1.000
_cell.angle_alpha   90.00
_cell.angle_beta   90.00
_cell.angle_gamma   90.00
#
_symmetry.space_group_name_H-M   'P 1'
#
loop_
_entity.id
_entity.type
_entity.pdbx_description
1 polymer ?
#
loop_
_entity_poly.entity_id
_entity_poly.type
_entity_poly.pdbx_seq_one_letter_code
_entity_poly.pdbx_strand_id
1 'polypeptide(L)'
;MSADTNSGTDFPEGTDIPETGTTTPNVESDFDVRMPSGTDDPLSDAEIQRYREEINRMDRIILDAAKRRQQVSQAIGRTRMSSGGTRLVHTREVQIINQFRDELGEEGPAIASALLRMGRGRLG
;
A
#
# COMPACT_ATOMS: atom_id res chain seq x y z
N MET A 1 6.38 -60.77 10.05
CA MET A 1 5.84 -60.78 8.68
C MET A 1 5.08 -59.49 8.49
N SER A 2 5.64 -58.64 7.63
CA SER A 2 5.26 -57.27 7.32
C SER A 2 3.93 -57.17 6.59
N ALA A 3 3.24 -56.04 6.72
CA ALA A 3 3.09 -55.08 5.63
C ALA A 3 2.36 -53.83 6.11
N ASP A 4 3.08 -52.71 6.05
CA ASP A 4 2.58 -51.34 6.05
C ASP A 4 1.70 -51.08 4.83
N THR A 5 0.72 -50.17 4.96
CA THR A 5 0.37 -49.24 3.86
C THR A 5 -0.16 -47.92 4.44
N ASN A 6 0.74 -46.94 4.52
CA ASN A 6 0.45 -45.52 4.68
C ASN A 6 -0.07 -44.97 3.33
N SER A 7 -1.31 -44.49 3.26
CA SER A 7 -1.87 -43.88 2.04
C SER A 7 -1.61 -42.38 2.08
N GLY A 8 -0.44 -41.98 1.58
CA GLY A 8 -0.11 -40.60 1.28
C GLY A 8 -1.06 -40.01 0.23
N THR A 9 -1.58 -38.82 0.52
CA THR A 9 -2.24 -37.99 -0.48
C THR A 9 -1.15 -37.23 -1.22
N ASP A 10 -1.03 -37.56 -2.50
CA ASP A 10 -0.14 -37.01 -3.50
C ASP A 10 -0.61 -35.60 -3.87
N PHE A 11 0.08 -34.57 -3.36
CA PHE A 11 -0.10 -33.20 -3.84
C PHE A 11 0.83 -33.01 -5.04
N PRO A 12 0.32 -32.64 -6.23
CA PRO A 12 1.19 -32.39 -7.37
C PRO A 12 2.08 -31.19 -7.08
N GLU A 13 3.38 -31.46 -6.98
CA GLU A 13 4.46 -30.49 -6.95
C GLU A 13 4.59 -29.82 -8.32
N GLY A 14 4.73 -28.49 -8.34
CA GLY A 14 5.15 -27.75 -9.54
C GLY A 14 4.00 -27.27 -10.44
N THR A 15 3.44 -26.12 -10.11
CA THR A 15 3.12 -25.15 -11.16
C THR A 15 3.95 -23.92 -10.86
N ASP A 16 4.99 -23.71 -11.66
CA ASP A 16 5.76 -22.46 -11.71
C ASP A 16 4.78 -21.33 -12.00
N ILE A 17 4.27 -20.69 -10.95
CA ILE A 17 3.59 -19.42 -11.09
C ILE A 17 4.71 -18.47 -11.53
N PRO A 18 4.65 -17.87 -12.74
CA PRO A 18 5.58 -16.81 -13.05
C PRO A 18 5.38 -15.74 -11.98
N GLU A 19 6.40 -15.52 -11.14
CA GLU A 19 6.50 -14.32 -10.33
C GLU A 19 6.41 -13.15 -11.32
N THR A 20 5.19 -12.64 -11.52
CA THR A 20 4.99 -11.35 -12.14
C THR A 20 5.70 -10.40 -11.19
N GLY A 21 6.95 -10.06 -11.53
CA GLY A 21 7.76 -9.12 -10.80
C GLY A 21 6.86 -7.94 -10.47
N THR A 22 6.53 -7.83 -9.19
CA THR A 22 5.80 -6.68 -8.70
C THR A 22 6.79 -5.56 -8.92
N THR A 23 6.64 -4.81 -10.02
CA THR A 23 7.30 -3.52 -10.17
C THR A 23 6.64 -2.63 -9.13
N THR A 24 7.02 -2.83 -7.87
CA THR A 24 6.85 -1.85 -6.82
C THR A 24 7.44 -0.58 -7.43
N PRO A 25 6.65 0.51 -7.59
CA PRO A 25 7.23 1.77 -8.03
C PRO A 25 8.38 2.05 -7.07
N ASN A 26 9.59 2.04 -7.60
CA ASN A 26 10.78 1.84 -6.80
C ASN A 26 10.98 3.07 -5.89
N VAL A 27 10.69 2.91 -4.60
CA VAL A 27 11.07 3.87 -3.55
C VAL A 27 12.44 3.49 -2.98
N GLU A 28 13.26 2.70 -3.68
CA GLU A 28 14.64 2.44 -3.28
C GLU A 28 15.49 3.70 -3.48
N SER A 29 15.56 4.44 -2.39
CA SER A 29 16.69 5.13 -1.74
C SER A 29 18.03 5.26 -2.48
N ASP A 30 18.09 5.95 -3.62
CA ASP A 30 19.35 6.59 -4.05
C ASP A 30 19.58 7.95 -3.36
N PHE A 31 18.68 8.35 -2.45
CA PHE A 31 18.79 9.59 -1.69
C PHE A 31 19.29 9.32 -0.27
N ASP A 32 20.55 9.66 0.00
CA ASP A 32 21.14 9.53 1.33
C ASP A 32 20.66 10.65 2.26
N VAL A 33 19.83 10.28 3.25
CA VAL A 33 19.25 11.20 4.22
C VAL A 33 20.23 11.37 5.39
N ARG A 34 21.02 12.43 5.35
CA ARG A 34 21.75 12.94 6.52
C ARG A 34 20.79 13.54 7.54
N MET A 35 20.93 13.12 8.80
CA MET A 35 20.21 13.69 9.94
C MET A 35 21.13 14.70 10.65
N PRO A 36 20.78 16.00 10.69
CA PRO A 36 21.58 16.99 11.42
C PRO A 36 21.54 16.70 12.94
N SER A 37 22.71 16.69 13.60
CA SER A 37 22.81 16.24 15.00
C SER A 37 22.53 17.33 16.06
N GLY A 38 22.27 18.57 15.63
CA GLY A 38 22.01 19.69 16.55
C GLY A 38 22.16 21.06 15.89
N THR A 39 22.12 22.12 16.70
CA THR A 39 22.20 23.51 16.23
C THR A 39 23.53 23.86 15.55
N ASP A 40 24.59 23.12 15.86
CA ASP A 40 25.95 23.38 15.37
C ASP A 40 26.29 22.57 14.09
N ASP A 41 25.33 21.79 13.57
CA ASP A 41 25.45 21.04 12.32
C ASP A 41 24.18 21.23 11.46
N PRO A 42 23.90 22.46 10.99
CA PRO A 42 22.76 22.69 10.14
C PRO A 42 22.99 22.08 8.74
N LEU A 43 21.89 21.70 8.08
CA LEU A 43 21.91 21.47 6.64
C LEU A 43 22.23 22.79 5.92
N SER A 44 23.10 22.74 4.93
CA SER A 44 23.32 23.86 4.02
C SER A 44 22.09 24.13 3.15
N ASP A 45 21.96 25.35 2.62
CA ASP A 45 20.85 25.71 1.72
C ASP A 45 20.76 24.77 0.50
N ALA A 46 21.91 24.35 -0.04
CA ALA A 46 21.96 23.41 -1.16
C ALA A 46 21.48 22.01 -0.77
N GLU A 47 21.77 21.53 0.44
CA GLU A 47 21.21 20.28 0.96
C GLU A 47 19.70 20.40 1.17
N ILE A 48 19.23 21.46 1.82
CA ILE A 48 17.79 21.69 2.04
C ILE A 48 17.03 21.70 0.72
N GLN A 49 17.58 22.35 -0.32
CA GLN A 49 16.97 22.38 -1.64
C GLN A 49 16.87 20.97 -2.25
N ARG A 50 17.92 20.15 -2.16
CA ARG A 50 17.88 18.74 -2.62
C ARG A 50 16.84 17.91 -1.87
N TYR A 51 16.71 18.08 -0.55
CA TYR A 51 15.70 17.38 0.25
C TYR A 51 14.27 17.77 -0.15
N ARG A 52 14.03 19.05 -0.46
CA ARG A 52 12.72 19.51 -0.94
C ARG A 52 12.38 18.95 -2.32
N GLU A 53 13.35 18.88 -3.22
CA GLU A 53 13.18 18.24 -4.52
C GLU A 53 12.83 16.76 -4.37
N GLU A 54 13.47 16.10 -3.41
CA GLU A 54 13.18 14.72 -3.06
C GLU A 54 11.77 14.53 -2.51
N ILE A 55 11.34 15.37 -1.57
CA ILE A 55 9.95 15.38 -1.07
C ILE A 55 8.97 15.58 -2.23
N ASN A 56 9.24 16.52 -3.14
CA ASN A 56 8.40 16.76 -4.30
C ASN A 56 8.32 15.56 -5.26
N ARG A 57 9.36 14.73 -5.32
CA ARG A 57 9.35 13.47 -6.09
C ARG A 57 8.48 12.44 -5.40
N MET A 58 8.65 12.24 -4.10
CA MET A 58 7.83 11.32 -3.29
C MET A 58 6.34 11.71 -3.32
N ASP A 59 6.03 12.99 -3.21
CA ASP A 59 4.67 13.50 -3.27
C ASP A 59 3.99 13.18 -4.59
N ARG A 60 4.70 13.26 -5.71
CA ARG A 60 4.17 12.85 -7.02
C ARG A 60 3.83 11.36 -7.04
N ILE A 61 4.72 10.52 -6.51
CA ILE A 61 4.49 9.06 -6.43
C ILE A 61 3.24 8.78 -5.58
N ILE A 62 3.12 9.41 -4.40
CA ILE A 62 1.96 9.26 -3.51
C ILE A 62 0.67 9.69 -4.22
N LEU A 63 0.68 10.84 -4.91
CA LEU A 63 -0.47 11.35 -5.64
C LEU A 63 -0.91 10.41 -6.77
N ASP A 64 0.03 9.89 -7.55
CA ASP A 64 -0.27 8.98 -8.66
C ASP A 64 -0.78 7.64 -8.15
N ALA A 65 -0.17 7.10 -7.09
CA ALA A 65 -0.64 5.90 -6.41
C ALA A 65 -2.06 6.09 -5.83
N ALA A 66 -2.33 7.22 -5.18
CA ALA A 66 -3.64 7.52 -4.61
C ALA A 66 -4.73 7.63 -5.70
N LYS A 67 -4.44 8.33 -6.81
CA LYS A 67 -5.34 8.43 -7.97
C LYS A 67 -5.61 7.06 -8.58
N ARG A 68 -4.57 6.23 -8.75
CA ARG A 68 -4.73 4.88 -9.28
C ARG A 68 -5.57 4.00 -8.36
N ARG A 69 -5.31 4.04 -7.05
CA ARG A 69 -6.10 3.34 -6.03
C ARG A 69 -7.57 3.76 -6.06
N GLN A 70 -7.85 5.05 -6.26
CA GLN A 70 -9.21 5.58 -6.38
C GLN A 70 -9.94 4.95 -7.58
N GLN A 71 -9.32 4.92 -8.76
CA GLN A 71 -9.91 4.32 -9.97
C GLN A 71 -10.27 2.84 -9.76
N VAL A 72 -9.35 2.07 -9.15
CA VAL A 72 -9.57 0.66 -8.83
C VAL A 72 -10.72 0.51 -7.82
N SER A 73 -10.73 1.31 -6.76
CA SER A 73 -11.78 1.27 -5.73
C SER A 73 -13.17 1.55 -6.32
N GLN A 74 -13.26 2.51 -7.25
CA GLN A 74 -14.50 2.84 -7.94
C GLN A 74 -14.97 1.72 -8.88
N ALA A 75 -14.04 1.04 -9.57
CA ALA A 75 -14.37 -0.11 -10.42
C ALA A 75 -14.95 -1.27 -9.60
N ILE A 76 -14.35 -1.58 -8.45
CA ILE A 76 -14.87 -2.60 -7.51
C ILE A 76 -16.26 -2.20 -7.01
N GLY A 77 -16.43 -0.96 -6.56
CA GLY A 77 -17.72 -0.47 -6.07
C GLY A 77 -18.83 -0.56 -7.12
N ARG A 78 -18.55 -0.19 -8.38
CA ARG A 78 -19.49 -0.32 -9.50
C ARG A 78 -19.89 -1.77 -9.75
N THR A 79 -18.90 -2.68 -9.79
CA THR A 79 -19.13 -4.12 -10.00
C THR A 79 -20.00 -4.73 -8.92
N ARG A 80 -19.78 -4.38 -7.65
CA ARG A 80 -20.61 -4.89 -6.54
C ARG A 80 -22.05 -4.40 -6.62
N MET A 81 -22.24 -3.12 -6.97
CA MET A 81 -23.58 -2.55 -7.15
C MET A 81 -24.33 -3.19 -8.31
N SER A 82 -23.66 -3.47 -9.44
CA SER A 82 -24.31 -4.14 -10.58
C SER A 82 -24.75 -5.57 -10.25
N SER A 83 -24.07 -6.23 -9.31
CA SER A 83 -24.41 -7.59 -8.86
C SER A 83 -25.38 -7.62 -7.66
N GLY A 84 -26.02 -6.49 -7.32
CA GLY A 84 -26.97 -6.40 -6.20
C GLY A 84 -26.33 -6.44 -4.80
N GLY A 85 -25.00 -6.39 -4.73
CA GLY A 85 -24.26 -6.33 -3.46
C GLY A 85 -24.20 -4.91 -2.89
N THR A 86 -23.84 -4.81 -1.61
CA THR A 86 -23.58 -3.51 -0.98
C THR A 86 -22.42 -2.81 -1.66
N ARG A 87 -22.36 -1.47 -1.60
CA ARG A 87 -21.22 -0.72 -2.16
C ARG A 87 -19.95 -0.93 -1.33
N LEU A 88 -20.08 -1.22 -0.04
CA LEU A 88 -19.01 -1.22 0.96
C LEU A 88 -18.95 -2.54 1.75
N VAL A 89 -17.76 -2.92 2.19
CA VAL A 89 -17.55 -4.05 3.12
C VAL A 89 -16.87 -3.48 4.35
N HIS A 90 -17.64 -3.30 5.44
CA HIS A 90 -17.14 -2.69 6.67
C HIS A 90 -15.88 -3.38 7.21
N THR A 91 -15.87 -4.72 7.21
CA THR A 91 -14.70 -5.52 7.62
C THR A 91 -13.44 -5.16 6.83
N ARG A 92 -13.56 -4.95 5.52
CA ARG A 92 -12.41 -4.60 4.69
C ARG A 92 -11.90 -3.19 4.96
N GLU A 93 -12.80 -2.26 5.27
CA GLU A 93 -12.43 -0.88 5.61
C GLU A 93 -11.67 -0.83 6.95
N VAL A 94 -12.15 -1.57 7.95
CA VAL A 94 -11.46 -1.70 9.24
C VAL A 94 -10.07 -2.31 9.07
N GLN A 95 -9.93 -3.35 8.25
CA GLN A 95 -8.62 -3.93 7.94
C GLN A 95 -7.64 -2.91 7.34
N ILE A 96 -8.10 -2.09 6.39
CA ILE A 96 -7.27 -1.06 5.77
C ILE A 96 -6.86 0.02 6.79
N ILE A 97 -7.79 0.45 7.65
CA ILE A 97 -7.50 1.43 8.69
C ILE A 97 -6.44 0.90 9.67
N ASN A 98 -6.60 -0.35 10.13
CA ASN A 98 -5.64 -0.98 11.03
C ASN A 98 -4.27 -1.11 10.36
N GLN A 99 -4.21 -1.55 9.10
CA GLN A 99 -2.95 -1.62 8.36
C GLN A 99 -2.24 -0.26 8.32
N PHE A 100 -2.94 0.82 7.99
CA PHE A 100 -2.32 2.14 7.96
C PHE A 100 -1.89 2.62 9.34
N ARG A 101 -2.65 2.30 10.40
CA ARG A 101 -2.26 2.61 11.77
C ARG A 101 -0.98 1.89 12.18
N ASP A 102 -0.86 0.61 11.82
CA ASP A 102 0.27 -0.21 12.22
C ASP A 102 1.56 0.24 11.50
N GLU A 103 1.46 0.76 10.27
CA GLU A 103 2.61 1.25 9.47
C GLU A 103 2.94 2.74 9.68
N LEU A 104 1.93 3.61 9.86
CA LEU A 104 2.09 5.08 9.91
C LEU A 104 1.76 5.68 11.29
N GLY A 105 1.44 4.85 12.27
CA GLY A 105 1.11 5.28 13.63
C GLY A 105 -0.20 6.07 13.72
N GLU A 106 -0.16 7.16 14.49
CA GLU A 106 -1.34 7.97 14.83
C GLU A 106 -2.04 8.58 13.61
N GLU A 107 -1.27 8.94 12.57
CA GLU A 107 -1.81 9.55 11.35
C GLU A 107 -2.40 8.54 10.37
N GLY A 108 -2.06 7.25 10.54
CA GLY A 108 -2.49 6.16 9.65
C GLY A 108 -4.00 6.10 9.42
N PRO A 109 -4.84 6.06 10.48
CA PRO A 109 -6.29 6.04 10.34
C PRO A 109 -6.87 7.22 9.55
N ALA A 110 -6.30 8.42 9.70
CA ALA A 110 -6.75 9.62 8.99
C ALA A 110 -6.46 9.52 7.49
N ILE A 111 -5.26 9.06 7.13
CA ILE A 111 -4.84 8.83 5.75
C ILE A 111 -5.70 7.74 5.10
N ALA A 112 -5.87 6.59 5.76
CA ALA A 112 -6.72 5.51 5.28
C ALA A 112 -8.16 5.99 5.04
N SER A 113 -8.70 6.76 5.98
CA SER A 113 -10.06 7.32 5.88
C SER A 113 -10.20 8.27 4.69
N ALA A 114 -9.19 9.10 4.41
CA ALA A 114 -9.18 9.96 3.23
C ALA A 114 -9.21 9.15 1.93
N LEU A 115 -8.35 8.13 1.82
CA LEU A 115 -8.29 7.24 0.65
C LEU A 115 -9.58 6.43 0.44
N LEU A 116 -10.22 5.97 1.51
CA LEU A 116 -11.51 5.28 1.44
C LEU A 116 -12.61 6.21 0.93
N ARG A 117 -12.68 7.45 1.43
CA ARG A 117 -13.66 8.46 0.96
C ARG A 117 -13.47 8.80 -0.52
N MET A 118 -12.23 8.92 -1.00
CA MET A 118 -11.93 9.18 -2.42
C MET A 118 -12.49 8.07 -3.34
N GLY A 119 -12.34 6.80 -2.94
CA GLY A 119 -12.75 5.65 -3.73
C GLY A 119 -14.26 5.40 -3.77
N ARG A 120 -14.99 5.68 -2.69
CA ARG A 120 -16.42 5.35 -2.57
C ARG A 120 -17.40 6.54 -2.67
N GLY A 121 -16.89 7.78 -2.60
CA GLY A 121 -17.71 8.98 -2.40
C GLY A 121 -17.97 9.28 -0.91
N ARG A 122 -18.56 10.45 -0.61
CA ARG A 122 -19.00 10.75 0.76
C ARG A 122 -20.17 9.84 1.12
N LEU A 123 -20.12 9.25 2.32
CA LEU A 123 -21.30 8.68 2.93
C LEU A 123 -22.23 9.86 3.23
N GLY A 124 -23.32 9.96 2.47
CA GLY A 124 -24.43 10.86 2.79
C GLY A 124 -25.20 10.35 3.99
#